data_AF-A0A350QZT9-F1
#
_entry.id   AF-A0A350QZT9-F1
#
_cell.length_a   1.000
_cell.length_b   1.000
_cell.length_c   1.000
_cell.angle_alpha   90.00
_cell.angle_beta   90.00
_cell.angle_gamma   90.00
#
_symmetry.space_group_name_H-M   'P 1'
#
loop_
_entity.id
_entity.type
_entity.pdbx_description
1 polymer ?
#
loop_
_entity_poly.entity_id
_entity_poly.type
_entity_poly.pdbx_seq_one_letter_code
_entity_poly.pdbx_strand_id
1 'polypeptide(L)' 'TNPMLAQVPHVLLGAHAGTIMGVESNGMQFYPEASAREARVHPGIYRRREGMLDLGTLSGPGFGYRIEEMEG' A
#
# COMPACT_ATOMS: atom_id res chain seq x y z
N THR A 1 2.32 -14.72 -8.70
CA THR A 1 1.38 -13.61 -8.51
C THR A 1 1.75 -12.86 -7.24
N ASN A 2 1.87 -11.53 -7.27
CA ASN A 2 2.12 -10.72 -6.08
C ASN A 2 0.77 -10.31 -5.45
N PRO A 3 0.27 -11.00 -4.41
CA PRO A 3 -1.01 -10.64 -3.78
C PRO A 3 -0.98 -9.26 -3.12
N MET A 4 0.22 -8.72 -2.87
CA MET A 4 0.43 -7.46 -2.15
C MET A 4 0.45 -6.22 -3.03
N LEU A 5 0.41 -6.40 -4.36
CA LEU A 5 0.23 -5.28 -5.30
C LEU A 5 -1.09 -4.54 -5.01
N ALA A 6 -2.15 -5.30 -4.70
CA ALA A 6 -3.48 -4.74 -4.45
C ALA A 6 -3.54 -3.87 -3.16
N GLN A 7 -2.54 -3.94 -2.28
CA GLN A 7 -2.49 -3.13 -1.06
C GLN A 7 -2.59 -1.63 -1.36
N VAL A 8 -1.90 -1.15 -2.40
CA VAL A 8 -1.83 0.27 -2.77
C VAL A 8 -3.21 0.84 -3.13
N PRO A 9 -3.97 0.28 -4.09
CA PRO A 9 -5.31 0.78 -4.38
C PRO A 9 -6.32 0.52 -3.27
N HIS A 10 -6.16 -0.54 -2.46
CA HIS A 10 -7.11 -0.81 -1.36
C HIS A 10 -7.04 0.22 -0.25
N VAL A 11 -5.83 0.63 0.17
CA VAL A 11 -5.69 1.68 1.20
C VAL A 11 -6.11 3.04 0.66
N LEU A 12 -5.86 3.30 -0.62
CA LEU A 12 -6.33 4.52 -1.29
C LEU A 12 -7.86 4.58 -1.33
N LEU A 13 -8.52 3.50 -1.77
CA LEU A 13 -9.97 3.38 -1.71
C LEU A 13 -10.47 3.60 -0.28
N GLY A 14 -9.79 2.99 0.69
CA GLY A 14 -10.18 3.10 2.08
C GLY A 14 -10.08 4.52 2.65
N ALA A 15 -9.04 5.27 2.26
CA ALA A 15 -8.90 6.67 2.61
C ALA A 15 -9.99 7.56 1.99
N HIS A 16 -10.53 7.18 0.83
CA HIS A 16 -11.54 7.98 0.11
C HIS A 16 -12.98 7.57 0.37
N ALA A 17 -13.26 6.34 0.77
CA ALA A 17 -14.63 5.86 0.96
C ALA A 17 -15.38 6.60 2.08
N GLY A 18 -14.66 7.09 3.10
CA GLY A 18 -15.19 7.92 4.20
C GLY A 18 -16.16 7.20 5.17
N THR A 19 -16.67 6.03 4.81
CA THR A 19 -17.65 5.25 5.58
C THR A 19 -17.09 3.92 6.09
N ILE A 20 -15.90 3.52 5.65
CA ILE A 20 -15.27 2.29 6.10
C ILE A 20 -14.58 2.49 7.45
N MET A 21 -14.60 1.48 8.31
CA MET A 21 -13.97 1.54 9.64
C MET A 21 -12.44 1.36 9.62
N GLY A 22 -11.85 1.28 8.44
CA GLY A 22 -10.43 0.99 8.22
C GLY A 22 -10.23 -0.15 7.22
N VAL A 23 -8.97 -0.46 6.92
CA VAL A 23 -8.58 -1.53 6.02
C VAL A 23 -7.85 -2.60 6.81
N GLU A 24 -8.29 -3.85 6.70
CA GLU A 24 -7.52 -4.98 7.19
C GLU A 24 -6.33 -5.21 6.26
N SER A 25 -5.12 -5.15 6.81
CA SER A 25 -3.89 -5.41 6.06
C SER A 25 -3.01 -6.39 6.82
N ASN A 26 -3.17 -7.67 6.49
CA ASN A 26 -2.46 -8.79 7.11
C ASN A 26 -1.43 -9.43 6.14
N GLY A 27 -1.60 -9.26 4.82
CA GLY A 27 -0.81 -9.96 3.82
C GLY A 27 0.70 -9.67 3.90
N MET A 28 1.11 -8.49 4.35
CA MET A 28 2.51 -8.12 4.54
C MET A 28 3.22 -8.97 5.61
N GLN A 29 2.46 -9.58 6.52
CA GLN A 29 2.99 -10.46 7.57
C GLN A 29 3.34 -11.85 7.02
N PHE A 30 2.69 -12.27 5.93
CA PHE A 30 2.87 -13.59 5.34
C PHE A 30 3.81 -13.58 4.13
N TYR A 31 3.92 -12.45 3.42
CA TYR A 31 4.73 -12.32 2.22
C TYR A 31 5.59 -11.03 2.21
N PRO A 32 6.49 -10.86 3.19
CA PRO A 32 7.26 -9.62 3.32
C PRO A 32 8.14 -9.34 2.08
N GLU A 33 8.75 -10.37 1.50
CA GLU A 33 9.64 -10.22 0.33
C GLU A 33 8.86 -9.97 -0.97
N ALA A 34 7.61 -10.47 -1.08
CA ALA A 34 6.79 -10.25 -2.27
C ALA A 34 6.47 -8.77 -2.49
N SER A 35 6.49 -7.97 -1.42
CA SER A 35 6.21 -6.53 -1.46
C SER A 35 7.48 -5.69 -1.52
N ALA A 36 8.67 -6.28 -1.69
CA ALA A 36 9.92 -5.53 -1.53
C ALA A 36 10.04 -4.37 -2.52
N ARG A 37 9.59 -4.54 -3.77
CA ARG A 37 9.63 -3.47 -4.78
C ARG A 37 8.69 -2.35 -4.41
N GLU A 38 7.46 -2.69 -4.03
CA GLU A 38 6.43 -1.73 -3.67
C GLU A 38 6.75 -0.99 -2.37
N ALA A 39 7.34 -1.70 -1.39
CA ALA A 39 7.76 -1.14 -0.11
C ALA A 39 8.93 -0.16 -0.22
N ARG A 40 9.77 -0.26 -1.28
CA ARG A 40 10.77 0.78 -1.58
C ARG A 40 10.13 2.11 -1.96
N VAL A 41 9.03 2.05 -2.72
CA VAL A 41 8.32 3.23 -3.23
C VAL A 41 7.30 3.78 -2.21
N HIS A 42 6.62 2.88 -1.49
CA HIS A 42 5.56 3.19 -0.53
C HIS A 42 5.84 2.60 0.86
N PRO A 43 6.97 2.92 1.52
CA PRO A 43 7.35 2.28 2.78
C PRO A 43 6.29 2.41 3.89
N GLY A 44 5.54 3.51 3.90
CA GLY A 44 4.46 3.75 4.85
C GLY A 44 3.24 2.82 4.70
N ILE A 45 2.96 2.35 3.48
CA ILE A 45 1.84 1.43 3.19
C ILE A 45 2.16 0.02 3.67
N TYR A 46 3.44 -0.36 3.70
CA TYR A 46 3.92 -1.68 4.10
C TYR A 46 4.46 -1.73 5.53
N ARG A 47 4.23 -0.68 6.32
CA ARG A 47 4.62 -0.63 7.74
C ARG A 47 3.54 0.03 8.57
N ARG A 48 2.87 -0.78 9.40
CA ARG A 48 1.93 -0.28 10.39
C ARG A 48 2.64 0.26 11.63
N ARG A 49 2.25 1.45 12.07
CA ARG A 49 2.66 2.04 13.36
C ARG A 49 1.40 2.41 14.12
N GLU A 50 1.27 1.90 15.35
CA GLU A 50 0.13 2.20 16.23
C GLU A 50 -1.24 1.97 15.56
N GLY A 51 -1.35 0.93 14.72
CA GLY A 51 -2.61 0.64 14.01
C GLY A 51 -2.80 1.38 12.69
N MET A 52 -1.93 2.32 12.33
CA MET A 52 -2.08 3.15 11.13
C MET A 52 -1.03 2.83 10.06
N LEU A 53 -1.45 2.96 8.79
CA LEU A 53 -0.57 2.97 7.62
C LEU A 53 -0.37 4.41 7.17
N ASP A 54 0.82 4.72 6.66
CA ASP A 54 1.13 6.03 6.10
C ASP A 54 0.98 6.02 4.58
N LEU A 55 0.06 6.86 4.11
CA LEU A 55 -0.31 6.99 2.70
C LEU A 55 0.34 8.22 2.03
N GLY A 56 1.23 8.95 2.72
CA GLY A 56 1.80 10.22 2.24
C GLY A 56 2.64 10.12 0.96
N THR A 57 2.98 8.91 0.53
CA THR A 57 3.66 8.65 -0.76
C THR A 57 2.69 8.53 -1.94
N LEU A 58 1.39 8.50 -1.68
CA LEU A 58 0.34 8.51 -2.71
C LEU A 58 0.03 9.96 -3.08
N SER A 59 0.09 10.26 -4.37
CA SER A 59 -0.20 11.60 -4.89
C SER A 59 -0.70 11.53 -6.33
N GLY A 60 -1.40 12.57 -6.75
CA GLY A 60 -1.93 12.67 -8.10
C GLY A 60 -3.09 11.70 -8.40
N PRO A 61 -3.53 11.64 -9.67
CA PRO A 61 -4.58 10.74 -10.09
C PRO A 61 -4.09 9.28 -10.26
N GLY A 62 -5.04 8.34 -10.26
CA GLY A 62 -4.78 6.92 -10.52
C GLY A 62 -4.63 6.07 -9.26
N PHE A 63 -3.99 4.90 -9.39
CA PHE A 63 -3.88 3.90 -8.31
C PHE A 63 -2.55 3.96 -7.54
N GLY A 64 -1.70 4.94 -7.82
CA GLY A 64 -0.47 5.16 -7.06
C GLY A 64 0.64 4.14 -7.28
N TYR A 65 0.53 3.22 -8.26
CA TYR A 65 1.51 2.14 -8.43
C TYR A 65 2.93 2.56 -8.79
N ARG A 66 3.17 3.71 -9.43
CA ARG A 66 4.53 4.20 -9.74
C ARG A 66 5.47 3.11 -10.30
N ILE A 67 4.97 2.31 -11.25
CA ILE A 67 5.63 1.09 -11.77
C ILE A 67 7.05 1.39 -12.28
N GLU A 68 7.23 2.53 -12.96
CA GLU A 68 8.54 2.97 -13.47
C GLU A 68 9.61 3.05 -12.37
N GLU A 69 9.23 3.44 -11.15
CA GLU A 69 10.15 3.52 -10.00
C GLU A 69 10.38 2.16 -9.31
N MET A 70 9.54 1.16 -9.59
CA MET A 70 9.70 -0.21 -9.09
C MET A 70 10.60 -1.06 -9.98
N GLU A 71 10.76 -0.66 -11.24
CA GLU A 71 11.61 -1.33 -12.25
C GLU A 71 13.03 -0.77 -12.30
N GLY A 72 13.27 0.40 -11.70
CA GLY A 72 14.60 1.00 -11.50
C GLY A 72 15.46 0.37 -10.40
#